data_AF-A0A3N5Z2R3-F1
#
_entry.id   AF-A0A3N5Z2R3-F1
#
_cell.length_a   1.000
_cell.length_b   1.000
_cell.length_c   1.000
_cell.angle_alpha   90.00
_cell.angle_beta   90.00
_cell.angle_gamma   90.00
#
_symmetry.space_group_name_H-M   'P 1'
#
loop_
_entity.id
_entity.type
_entity.pdbx_description
1 polymer ?
#
loop_
_entity_poly.entity_id
_entity_poly.type
_entity_poly.pdbx_seq_one_letter_code
_entity_poly.pdbx_strand_id
1 'polypeptide(L)'
;RKLGLVVIDYLQLMSGRGRFENRNQEISAISRGLKLLANELKVPMMVLSQLSRAPESRSDHRPQLSDLRESGALEQDADVVLLIYRDDVYNKEPGENENVAEIIIAKQRNGPTDTVKLAFIRERTRFENYDPRNG
;
A
#
# COMPACT_ATOMS: atom_id res chain seq x y z
N ARG A 1 -11.92 -2.39 26.61
CA ARG A 1 -11.53 -1.52 25.47
C ARG A 1 -12.11 -2.13 24.19
N LYS A 2 -12.60 -1.32 23.23
CA LYS A 2 -13.06 -1.81 21.92
C LYS A 2 -11.88 -1.86 20.94
N LEU A 3 -11.88 -2.83 20.02
CA LEU A 3 -10.89 -2.94 18.95
C LEU A 3 -11.06 -1.76 17.97
N GLY A 4 -9.97 -1.08 17.60
CA GLY A 4 -10.02 0.15 16.79
C GLY A 4 -9.37 0.09 15.41
N LEU A 5 -8.43 -0.84 15.19
CA LEU A 5 -7.74 -1.07 13.92
C LEU A 5 -7.17 -2.48 13.93
N VAL A 6 -7.21 -3.16 12.78
CA VAL A 6 -6.45 -4.40 12.55
C VAL A 6 -5.40 -4.11 11.48
N VAL A 7 -4.14 -4.47 11.76
CA VAL A 7 -3.03 -4.35 10.82
C VAL A 7 -2.52 -5.75 10.49
N ILE A 8 -2.37 -6.05 9.20
CA ILE A 8 -1.86 -7.33 8.69
C ILE A 8 -0.59 -7.06 7.87
N ASP A 9 0.53 -7.58 8.34
CA ASP A 9 1.84 -7.49 7.69
C ASP A 9 2.38 -8.92 7.44
N TYR A 10 2.35 -9.45 6.21
CA TYR A 10 1.73 -8.94 4.98
C TYR A 10 0.90 -10.03 4.31
N LEU A 11 -0.03 -9.64 3.42
CA LEU A 11 -1.07 -10.50 2.86
C LEU A 11 -0.54 -11.77 2.20
N GLN A 12 0.59 -11.68 1.50
CA GLN A 12 1.17 -12.80 0.75
C GLN A 12 1.67 -13.94 1.65
N LEU A 13 1.75 -13.75 2.98
CA LEU A 13 2.00 -14.85 3.93
C LEU A 13 0.73 -15.60 4.35
N MET A 14 -0.46 -15.02 4.09
CA MET A 14 -1.72 -15.66 4.42
C MET A 14 -2.03 -16.81 3.47
N SER A 15 -2.62 -17.87 4.01
CA SER A 15 -3.18 -18.98 3.25
C SER A 15 -4.70 -19.03 3.44
N GLY A 16 -5.40 -19.27 2.35
CA GLY A 16 -6.82 -19.50 2.34
C GLY A 16 -7.14 -20.93 2.78
N ARG A 17 -8.32 -21.13 3.35
CA ARG A 17 -8.87 -22.47 3.54
C ARG A 17 -9.50 -22.96 2.24
N GLY A 18 -9.03 -24.06 1.70
CA GLY A 18 -9.60 -24.70 0.49
C GLY A 18 -8.53 -25.12 -0.51
N ARG A 19 -8.98 -25.74 -1.62
CA ARG A 19 -8.13 -25.93 -2.80
C ARG A 19 -8.33 -24.73 -3.72
N PHE A 20 -7.26 -24.01 -3.98
CA PHE A 20 -7.22 -22.95 -4.98
C PHE A 20 -6.40 -23.43 -6.17
N GLU A 21 -6.84 -23.11 -7.38
CA GLU A 21 -6.12 -23.50 -8.60
C GLU A 21 -4.88 -22.64 -8.80
N ASN A 22 -4.90 -21.41 -8.30
CA ASN A 22 -3.77 -20.50 -8.34
C ASN A 22 -3.82 -19.49 -7.19
N ARG A 23 -2.69 -18.82 -6.97
CA ARG A 23 -2.51 -17.83 -5.91
C ARG A 23 -3.45 -16.62 -6.04
N ASN A 24 -3.79 -16.22 -7.26
CA ASN A 24 -4.68 -15.08 -7.50
C ASN A 24 -6.10 -15.34 -6.96
N GLN A 25 -6.64 -16.56 -7.15
CA GLN A 25 -7.94 -16.95 -6.61
C GLN A 25 -7.93 -16.97 -5.07
N GLU A 26 -6.83 -17.46 -4.47
CA GLU A 26 -6.66 -17.50 -3.02
C GLU A 26 -6.60 -16.09 -2.42
N ILE A 27 -5.78 -15.21 -2.98
CA ILE A 27 -5.70 -13.80 -2.56
C ILE A 27 -7.06 -13.13 -2.72
N SER A 28 -7.79 -13.43 -3.80
CA SER A 28 -9.13 -12.90 -4.01
C SER A 28 -10.13 -13.35 -2.93
N ALA A 29 -10.04 -14.60 -2.48
CA ALA A 29 -10.88 -15.11 -1.40
C ALA A 29 -10.53 -14.46 -0.05
N ILE A 30 -9.23 -14.31 0.25
CA ILE A 30 -8.75 -13.64 1.47
C ILE A 30 -9.20 -12.18 1.48
N SER A 31 -8.99 -11.45 0.39
CA SER A 31 -9.40 -10.04 0.21
C SER A 31 -10.88 -9.82 0.53
N ARG A 32 -11.76 -10.61 -0.10
CA ARG A 32 -13.21 -10.55 0.16
C ARG A 32 -13.54 -10.88 1.62
N GLY A 33 -12.90 -11.91 2.18
CA GLY A 33 -13.10 -12.29 3.58
C GLY A 33 -12.73 -11.16 4.54
N LEU A 34 -11.61 -10.48 4.30
CA LEU A 34 -11.17 -9.32 5.08
C LEU A 34 -12.17 -8.17 4.97
N LYS A 35 -12.67 -7.86 3.77
CA LYS A 35 -13.67 -6.80 3.58
C LYS A 35 -14.98 -7.10 4.33
N LEU A 36 -15.46 -8.34 4.25
CA LEU A 36 -16.66 -8.77 4.99
C LEU A 36 -16.44 -8.66 6.51
N LEU A 37 -15.30 -9.15 7.00
CA LEU A 37 -14.97 -9.10 8.43
C LEU A 37 -14.81 -7.66 8.94
N ALA A 38 -14.20 -6.77 8.16
CA ALA A 38 -14.10 -5.34 8.49
C ALA A 38 -15.49 -4.70 8.66
N ASN A 39 -16.41 -5.02 7.76
CA ASN A 39 -17.79 -4.52 7.81
C ASN A 39 -18.58 -5.12 8.99
N GLU A 40 -18.40 -6.41 9.28
CA GLU A 40 -19.07 -7.10 10.39
C GLU A 40 -18.60 -6.57 11.75
N LEU A 41 -17.29 -6.48 11.95
CA LEU A 41 -16.70 -5.97 13.19
C LEU A 41 -16.82 -4.45 13.31
N LYS A 42 -17.10 -3.74 12.20
CA LYS A 42 -17.06 -2.28 12.09
C LYS A 42 -15.71 -1.71 12.52
N VAL A 43 -14.64 -2.38 12.11
CA VAL A 43 -13.25 -2.01 12.41
C VAL A 43 -12.47 -1.88 11.11
N PRO A 44 -11.72 -0.79 10.88
CA PRO A 44 -10.85 -0.66 9.72
C PRO A 44 -9.79 -1.77 9.67
N MET A 45 -9.52 -2.28 8.47
CA MET A 45 -8.44 -3.22 8.22
C MET A 45 -7.39 -2.57 7.33
N MET A 46 -6.16 -2.47 7.85
CA MET A 46 -4.99 -2.06 7.09
C MET A 46 -4.17 -3.30 6.75
N VAL A 47 -3.92 -3.51 5.46
CA VAL A 47 -3.26 -4.71 4.97
C VAL A 47 -2.08 -4.29 4.11
N LEU A 48 -0.90 -4.79 4.45
CA LEU A 48 0.30 -4.57 3.65
C LEU A 48 0.32 -5.62 2.54
N SER A 49 0.59 -5.17 1.32
CA SER A 49 0.79 -6.02 0.15
C SER A 49 2.09 -5.65 -0.52
N GLN A 50 2.87 -6.66 -0.89
CA GLN A 50 4.00 -6.47 -1.79
C GLN A 50 3.49 -6.22 -3.22
N LEU A 51 4.24 -5.40 -3.96
CA LEU A 51 4.01 -5.17 -5.38
C LEU A 51 4.79 -6.18 -6.22
N SER A 52 4.37 -6.37 -7.46
CA SER A 52 5.23 -7.00 -8.47
C SER A 52 6.50 -6.15 -8.72
N ARG A 53 7.51 -6.74 -9.35
CA ARG A 53 8.77 -6.03 -9.72
C ARG A 53 8.62 -5.12 -10.94
N ALA A 54 7.42 -4.95 -11.49
CA ALA A 54 7.17 -4.12 -12.66
C ALA A 54 7.63 -2.65 -12.51
N PRO A 55 7.55 -2.00 -11.34
CA PRO A 55 8.12 -0.66 -11.16
C PRO A 55 9.63 -0.60 -11.42
N GLU A 56 10.39 -1.64 -11.10
CA GLU A 56 11.86 -1.64 -11.25
C GLU A 56 12.31 -1.50 -12.70
N SER A 57 11.49 -1.93 -13.66
CA SER A 57 11.80 -1.82 -15.10
C SER A 57 11.21 -0.58 -15.77
N ARG A 58 10.34 0.17 -15.07
CA ARG A 58 9.75 1.42 -15.57
C ARG A 58 10.74 2.57 -15.37
N SER A 59 10.78 3.51 -16.32
CA SER A 59 11.72 4.63 -16.28
C SER A 59 11.56 5.57 -15.08
N ASP A 60 10.36 5.70 -14.53
CA ASP A 60 10.08 6.56 -13.37
C ASP A 60 10.08 5.80 -12.03
N HIS A 61 10.15 4.47 -12.08
CA HIS A 61 10.03 3.57 -10.92
C HIS A 61 8.79 3.75 -10.04
N ARG A 62 7.79 4.49 -10.51
CA ARG A 62 6.63 4.85 -9.68
C ARG A 62 5.65 3.69 -9.62
N PRO A 63 5.20 3.25 -8.44
CA PRO A 63 4.21 2.20 -8.32
C PRO A 63 2.83 2.68 -8.79
N GLN A 64 2.08 1.80 -9.43
CA GLN A 64 0.70 2.03 -9.89
C GLN A 64 -0.21 0.87 -9.50
N LEU A 65 -1.54 1.06 -9.58
CA LEU A 65 -2.52 0.03 -9.20
C LEU A 65 -2.30 -1.29 -9.94
N SER A 66 -1.94 -1.24 -11.22
CA SER A 66 -1.67 -2.45 -12.01
C SER A 66 -0.52 -3.29 -11.47
N ASP A 67 0.37 -2.72 -10.64
CA ASP A 67 1.49 -3.44 -10.06
C ASP A 67 1.05 -4.38 -8.92
N LEU A 68 -0.21 -4.27 -8.46
CA LEU A 68 -0.94 -5.24 -7.63
C LEU A 68 -1.41 -6.46 -8.43
N ARG A 69 -0.96 -6.66 -9.68
CA ARG A 69 -1.52 -7.58 -10.71
C ARG A 69 -1.89 -9.00 -10.24
N GLU A 70 -1.16 -9.58 -9.30
CA GLU A 70 -1.47 -10.89 -8.72
C GLU A 70 -2.72 -10.87 -7.81
N SER A 71 -3.30 -9.69 -7.64
CA SER A 71 -4.30 -9.35 -6.64
C SER A 71 -5.34 -8.36 -7.18
N GLY A 72 -5.84 -8.56 -8.41
CA GLY A 72 -6.90 -7.70 -8.96
C GLY A 72 -8.13 -7.56 -8.05
N ALA A 73 -8.40 -8.56 -7.21
CA ALA A 73 -9.42 -8.47 -6.17
C ALA A 73 -9.09 -7.47 -5.05
N LEU A 74 -7.82 -7.30 -4.66
CA LEU A 74 -7.44 -6.28 -3.67
C LEU A 74 -7.76 -4.88 -4.19
N GLU A 75 -7.46 -4.61 -5.45
CA GLU A 75 -7.79 -3.34 -6.08
C GLU A 75 -9.31 -3.10 -6.02
N GLN A 76 -10.14 -4.10 -6.29
CA GLN A 76 -11.60 -3.97 -6.31
C GLN A 76 -12.21 -3.82 -4.91
N ASP A 77 -11.78 -4.67 -3.97
CA ASP A 77 -12.37 -4.80 -2.63
C ASP A 77 -11.95 -3.65 -1.71
N ALA A 78 -10.71 -3.15 -1.83
CA ALA A 78 -10.20 -2.09 -0.98
C ALA A 78 -11.00 -0.80 -1.15
N ASP A 79 -11.24 -0.08 -0.05
CA ASP A 79 -11.83 1.26 -0.10
C ASP A 79 -10.77 2.32 -0.43
N VAL A 80 -9.55 2.12 0.08
CA VAL A 80 -8.38 2.99 -0.13
C VAL A 80 -7.18 2.13 -0.50
N VAL A 81 -6.42 2.55 -1.49
CA VAL A 81 -5.12 1.95 -1.83
C VAL A 81 -4.07 3.05 -1.74
N LEU A 82 -3.07 2.83 -0.87
CA LEU A 82 -1.93 3.71 -0.69
C LEU A 82 -0.69 3.00 -1.24
N LEU A 83 0.03 3.67 -2.12
CA LEU A 83 1.32 3.21 -2.63
C LEU A 83 2.41 4.12 -2.07
N ILE A 84 3.52 3.54 -1.62
CA ILE A 84 4.63 4.27 -1.03
C ILE A 84 5.74 4.33 -2.07
N TYR A 85 6.20 5.54 -2.38
CA TYR A 85 7.33 5.77 -3.28
C TYR A 85 8.38 6.65 -2.60
N ARG A 86 9.64 6.34 -2.89
CA ARG A 86 10.80 7.08 -2.40
C ARG A 86 11.80 7.20 -3.53
N ASP A 87 11.97 8.41 -4.04
CA ASP A 87 12.87 8.72 -5.15
C ASP A 87 14.33 8.41 -4.76
N ASP A 88 14.71 8.73 -3.52
CA ASP A 88 16.04 8.51 -2.94
C ASP A 88 16.48 7.04 -2.78
N VAL A 89 15.59 6.09 -3.11
CA VAL A 89 15.90 4.66 -3.22
C VAL A 89 16.44 4.30 -4.61
N TYR A 90 15.96 5.00 -5.65
CA TYR A 90 16.30 4.74 -7.05
C TYR A 90 17.33 5.74 -7.58
N ASN A 91 17.16 7.03 -7.24
CA ASN A 91 18.08 8.09 -7.56
C ASN A 91 18.96 8.42 -6.34
N LYS A 92 20.28 8.26 -6.48
CA LYS A 92 21.24 8.51 -5.40
C LYS A 92 21.88 9.90 -5.47
N GLU A 93 21.51 10.70 -6.47
CA GLU A 93 21.99 12.08 -6.56
C GLU A 93 21.28 12.93 -5.51
N PRO A 94 22.03 13.71 -4.68
CA PRO A 94 21.41 14.63 -3.74
C PRO A 94 20.51 15.63 -4.45
N GLY A 95 19.28 15.82 -3.96
CA GLY A 95 18.29 16.66 -4.62
C GLY A 95 17.08 16.94 -3.73
N GLU A 96 16.11 17.67 -4.27
CA GLU A 96 14.92 18.16 -3.53
C GLU A 96 14.03 17.05 -2.95
N ASN A 97 14.17 15.81 -3.42
CA ASN A 97 13.40 14.65 -2.91
C ASN A 97 14.21 13.76 -1.95
N GLU A 98 15.41 14.18 -1.53
CA GLU A 98 16.17 13.42 -0.55
C GLU A 98 15.39 13.34 0.78
N ASN A 99 15.28 12.14 1.36
CA ASN A 99 14.50 11.89 2.57
C ASN A 99 13.01 12.30 2.45
N VAL A 100 12.46 12.39 1.24
CA VAL A 100 11.03 12.59 1.00
C VAL A 100 10.39 11.27 0.60
N ALA A 101 9.27 10.93 1.22
CA ALA A 101 8.42 9.84 0.80
C ALA A 101 7.10 10.36 0.26
N GLU A 102 6.65 9.79 -0.84
CA GLU A 102 5.36 10.07 -1.44
C GLU A 102 4.38 8.95 -1.08
N ILE A 103 3.27 9.33 -0.46
CA ILE A 103 2.11 8.46 -0.26
C ILE A 103 1.12 8.77 -1.37
N ILE A 104 1.09 7.90 -2.37
CA ILE A 104 0.22 7.99 -3.53
C ILE A 104 -1.11 7.34 -3.17
N ILE A 105 -2.17 8.14 -3.06
CA ILE A 105 -3.54 7.66 -2.87
C ILE A 105 -4.07 7.20 -4.23
N ALA A 106 -3.70 5.98 -4.63
CA ALA A 106 -3.99 5.44 -5.95
C ALA A 106 -5.47 5.05 -6.13
N LYS A 107 -6.17 4.75 -5.03
CA LYS A 107 -7.62 4.54 -5.00
C LYS A 107 -8.20 5.18 -3.75
N GLN A 108 -9.35 5.85 -3.90
CA GLN A 108 -10.16 6.34 -2.81
C GLN A 108 -11.64 6.23 -3.20
N ARG A 109 -12.39 5.33 -2.55
CA ARG A 109 -13.79 5.06 -2.92
C ARG A 109 -14.70 6.28 -2.71
N ASN A 110 -14.44 7.09 -1.69
CA ASN A 110 -15.34 8.15 -1.23
C ASN A 110 -14.69 9.54 -1.26
N GLY A 111 -13.76 9.80 -2.19
CA GLY A 111 -12.98 11.03 -2.23
C GLY A 111 -11.94 11.04 -3.34
N PRO A 112 -11.14 12.12 -3.45
CA PRO A 112 -10.14 12.25 -4.49
C PRO A 112 -8.92 11.35 -4.25
N THR A 113 -8.27 10.98 -5.35
CA THR A 113 -6.88 10.51 -5.37
C THR A 113 -5.95 11.71 -5.35
N ASP A 114 -4.82 11.60 -4.66
CA ASP A 114 -3.78 12.63 -4.63
C ASP A 114 -2.45 12.00 -4.17
N THR A 115 -1.36 12.74 -4.25
CA THR A 115 -0.06 12.35 -3.69
C THR A 115 0.29 13.27 -2.53
N VAL A 116 0.51 12.68 -1.36
CA VAL A 116 0.92 13.41 -0.15
C VAL A 116 2.41 13.19 0.08
N LYS A 117 3.18 14.28 0.18
CA LYS A 117 4.58 14.22 0.57
C LYS A 117 4.71 14.14 2.10
N LEU A 118 5.63 13.29 2.56
CA LEU A 118 6.02 13.12 3.96
C LEU A 118 7.55 13.22 4.06
N ALA A 119 8.04 13.76 5.18
CA ALA A 119 9.45 13.65 5.52
C ALA A 119 9.74 12.23 6.02
N PHE A 120 10.82 11.61 5.56
CA PHE A 120 11.25 10.27 5.94
C PHE A 120 12.59 10.31 6.67
N ILE A 121 12.57 10.05 7.97
CA ILE A 121 13.76 10.00 8.82
C ILE A 121 14.33 8.59 8.78
N ARG A 122 15.36 8.40 7.94
CA ARG A 122 15.94 7.10 7.61
C ARG A 122 16.46 6.35 8.83
N GLU A 123 17.12 7.06 9.75
CA GLU A 123 17.76 6.50 10.95
C GLU A 123 16.75 5.87 11.92
N ARG A 124 15.47 6.23 11.78
CA ARG A 124 14.39 5.78 12.68
C ARG A 124 13.26 5.07 11.95
N THR A 125 13.35 4.93 10.62
CA THR A 125 12.27 4.40 9.77
C THR A 125 10.93 5.10 10.06
N ARG A 126 10.97 6.43 10.17
CA ARG A 126 9.83 7.23 10.63
C ARG A 126 9.37 8.19 9.54
N PHE A 127 8.06 8.29 9.37
CA PHE A 127 7.42 9.31 8.54
C PHE A 127 6.92 10.46 9.43
N GLU A 128 7.13 11.69 8.99
CA GLU A 128 6.64 12.91 9.64
C GLU A 128 5.94 13.81 8.61
N ASN A 129 5.14 14.76 9.10
CA ASN A 129 4.50 15.75 8.24
C ASN A 129 5.58 16.52 7.47
N TYR A 130 5.43 16.60 6.16
CA TYR A 130 6.32 17.39 5.33
C TYR A 130 6.05 18.88 5.57
N ASP A 131 7.07 19.62 6.01
CA ASP A 131 7.07 21.08 6.03
C ASP A 131 8.12 21.55 5.02
N PRO A 132 7.73 22.07 3.84
CA PRO A 132 8.66 22.51 2.81
C PRO A 132 9.57 23.68 3.26
N ARG A 133 9.35 24.24 4.46
CA ARG A 133 10.20 25.28 5.06
C ARG A 133 11.31 24.72 5.95
N ASN A 134 11.25 23.43 6.31
CA ASN A 134 12.22 22.77 7.18
C ASN A 134 13.09 21.73 6.44
N GLY A 135 12.99 21.65 5.11
CA GLY A 135 13.77 20.73 4.25
C GLY A 135 13.18 20.60 2.86
#